data_AF-A0A7C2J711-F1
#
_entry.id   AF-A0A7C2J711-F1
#
_cell.length_a   1.000
_cell.length_b   1.000
_cell.length_c   1.000
_cell.angle_alpha   90.00
_cell.angle_beta   90.00
_cell.angle_gamma   90.00
#
_symmetry.space_group_name_H-M   'P 1'
#
loop_
_entity.id
_entity.type
_entity.pdbx_description
1 polymer ?
#
loop_
_entity_poly.entity_id
_entity_poly.type
_entity_poly.pdbx_seq_one_letter_code
_entity_poly.pdbx_strand_id
1 'polypeptide(L)' 'MGILFESKDIRADKQALEELLKLGFRATPVTVIDGEVVVGFDRGKLQRLLGIS' A
#
# COMPACT_ATOMS: atom_id res chain seq x y z
N MET A 1 -9.47 -9.63 15.70
CA MET A 1 -8.30 -10.18 14.98
C MET A 1 -7.75 -9.08 14.08
N GLY A 2 -6.43 -8.99 13.92
CA GLY A 2 -5.80 -8.01 13.03
C GLY A 2 -5.75 -8.50 11.58
N ILE A 3 -5.33 -7.63 10.67
CA ILE A 3 -5.07 -7.94 9.27
C ILE A 3 -3.56 -8.08 9.09
N LEU A 4 -3.12 -9.16 8.44
CA LEU A 4 -1.72 -9.37 8.13
C LEU A 4 -1.30 -8.46 6.97
N PHE A 5 -0.15 -7.82 7.09
CA PHE A 5 0.42 -7.00 6.04
C PHE A 5 1.94 -7.07 6.09
N GLU A 6 2.57 -6.78 4.96
CA GLU A 6 4.01 -6.57 4.85
C GLU A 6 4.27 -5.05 4.80
N SER A 7 5.21 -4.56 5.61
CA SER A 7 5.64 -3.17 5.59
C SER A 7 6.94 -3.03 4.83
N LYS A 8 6.96 -2.18 3.81
CA LYS A 8 8.16 -1.89 3.01
C LYS A 8 8.60 -0.44 3.22
N ASP A 9 9.81 -0.23 3.75
CA ASP A 9 10.41 1.10 3.86
C ASP A 9 11.28 1.41 2.64
N ILE A 10 10.75 2.25 1.75
CA ILE A 10 11.42 2.68 0.52
C ILE A 10 12.72 3.47 0.74
N ARG A 11 13.00 3.94 1.97
CA ARG A 11 14.26 4.60 2.31
C ARG A 11 15.36 3.61 2.62
N ALA A 12 14.99 2.48 3.24
CA ALA A 12 15.91 1.42 3.61
C ALA A 12 16.06 0.36 2.51
N ASP A 13 15.00 0.13 1.73
CA ASP A 13 14.93 -0.88 0.68
C ASP A 13 14.78 -0.26 -0.71
N LYS A 14 15.84 -0.39 -1.52
CA LYS A 14 15.86 0.08 -2.91
C LYS A 14 14.89 -0.69 -3.81
N GLN A 15 14.66 -1.97 -3.53
CA GLN A 15 13.71 -2.77 -4.31
C GLN A 15 12.27 -2.30 -4.05
N ALA A 16 11.93 -2.01 -2.80
CA ALA A 16 10.64 -1.40 -2.46
C ALA A 16 10.44 -0.04 -3.15
N LEU A 17 11.48 0.78 -3.25
CA LEU A 17 11.43 2.03 -4.01
C LEU A 17 11.21 1.78 -5.50
N GLU A 18 11.90 0.83 -6.10
CA GLU A 18 11.71 0.45 -7.51
C GLU A 18 10.30 -0.07 -7.78
N GLU A 19 9.74 -0.90 -6.89
CA GLU A 19 8.36 -1.35 -6.97
C GLU A 19 7.36 -0.18 -6.94
N LEU A 20 7.54 0.77 -6.01
CA LEU A 20 6.72 1.98 -5.94
C LEU A 20 6.76 2.79 -7.25
N LEU A 21 7.96 2.97 -7.81
CA LEU A 21 8.15 3.71 -9.06
C LEU A 21 7.54 2.97 -10.26
N LYS A 22 7.63 1.63 -10.31
CA LYS A 22 6.98 0.80 -11.34
C LYS A 22 5.46 0.87 -11.29
N LEU A 23 4.89 1.02 -10.09
CA LEU A 23 3.46 1.29 -9.90
C LEU A 23 3.05 2.71 -10.37
N GLY A 24 4.02 3.57 -10.70
CA GLY A 24 3.79 4.93 -11.20
C GLY A 24 3.63 5.98 -10.09
N PHE A 25 3.85 5.61 -8.84
CA PHE A 25 3.70 6.52 -7.69
C PHE A 25 5.05 7.06 -7.23
N ARG A 26 5.04 8.28 -6.70
CA ARG A 26 6.24 8.97 -6.18
C ARG A 26 6.08 9.46 -4.74
N ALA A 27 4.90 9.24 -4.17
CA ALA A 27 4.55 9.63 -2.82
C ALA A 27 4.14 8.41 -2.02
N THR A 28 4.40 8.46 -0.72
CA THR A 28 3.97 7.46 0.26
C THR A 28 2.95 8.09 1.23
N PRO A 29 2.12 7.30 1.93
CA PRO A 29 2.01 5.84 1.84
C PRO A 29 1.30 5.35 0.57
N VAL A 30 1.64 4.15 0.14
CA VAL A 30 0.90 3.39 -0.89
C VAL A 30 0.63 2.00 -0.31
N THR A 31 -0.63 1.59 -0.35
CA THR A 31 -1.09 0.28 0.11
C THR A 31 -1.59 -0.50 -1.09
N VAL A 32 -1.15 -1.76 -1.23
CA VAL A 32 -1.63 -2.66 -2.28
C VAL A 32 -2.40 -3.80 -1.61
N ILE A 33 -3.65 -4.01 -2.02
CA ILE A 33 -4.53 -5.06 -1.49
C ILE A 33 -5.05 -5.84 -2.70
N ASP A 34 -4.69 -7.12 -2.82
CA ASP A 34 -5.10 -7.97 -3.94
C ASP A 34 -4.86 -7.35 -5.34
N GLY A 35 -3.77 -6.58 -5.48
CA GLY A 35 -3.41 -5.87 -6.71
C GLY A 35 -4.06 -4.48 -6.87
N GLU A 36 -5.04 -4.13 -6.04
CA GLU A 36 -5.64 -2.80 -5.99
C GLU A 36 -4.77 -1.82 -5.22
N VAL A 37 -4.48 -0.67 -5.82
CA VAL A 37 -3.62 0.34 -5.21
C VAL A 37 -4.43 1.44 -4.53
N VAL A 38 -4.06 1.76 -3.30
CA VAL A 38 -4.56 2.89 -2.52
C VAL A 38 -3.39 3.82 -2.23
N VAL A 39 -3.46 5.05 -2.75
CA VAL A 39 -2.48 6.10 -2.50
C VAL A 39 -2.95 6.96 -1.32
N GLY A 40 -2.05 7.25 -0.39
CA GLY A 40 -2.38 7.96 0.84
C GLY A 40 -3.18 7.08 1.80
N PHE A 41 -4.03 7.70 2.60
CA PHE A 41 -4.88 7.01 3.58
C PHE A 41 -6.36 7.31 3.32
N ASP A 42 -7.00 6.44 2.54
CA ASP A 42 -8.46 6.46 2.32
C ASP A 42 -9.11 5.34 3.13
N ARG A 43 -9.62 5.69 4.32
CA ARG A 43 -10.27 4.74 5.22
C ARG A 43 -11.44 4.01 4.55
N GLY A 44 -12.26 4.71 3.78
CA GLY A 44 -13.45 4.11 3.15
C GLY A 44 -13.07 3.11 2.06
N LYS A 45 -12.07 3.44 1.24
CA LYS A 45 -11.55 2.52 0.22
C LYS A 45 -10.87 1.31 0.86
N LEU A 46 -10.05 1.52 1.90
CA LEU A 46 -9.40 0.43 2.64
C LEU A 46 -10.42 -0.51 3.28
N GLN A 47 -11.44 0.02 3.96
CA GLN A 47 -12.51 -0.77 4.56
C GLN A 47 -13.22 -1.66 3.52
N ARG A 48 -13.57 -1.10 2.36
CA ARG A 48 -14.20 -1.84 1.27
C ARG A 48 -13.31 -2.95 0.72
N LEU A 49 -12.04 -2.65 0.44
CA LEU A 49 -11.09 -3.63 -0.12
C LEU A 49 -10.76 -4.74 0.88
N LEU A 50 -10.73 -4.44 2.18
CA LEU A 50 -10.46 -5.41 3.23
C LEU A 50 -11.73 -6.16 3.69
N GLY A 51 -12.91 -5.80 3.18
CA GLY A 51 -14.19 -6.41 3.58
C GLY A 51 -14.59 -6.14 5.03
N ILE A 52 -14.15 -5.03 5.61
CA ILE A 52 -14.44 -4.64 7.00
C ILE A 52 -15.32 -3.38 7.03
N SER A 53 -16.21 -3.28 8.02
CA SER A 53 -17.12 -2.14 8.24
C SER A 53 -16.88 -1.49 9.60
#